data_AF-A0A7S2DQC4-F1
#
_entry.id   AF-A0A7S2DQC4-F1
#
_cell.length_a   1.000
_cell.length_b   1.000
_cell.length_c   1.000
_cell.angle_alpha   90.00
_cell.angle_beta   90.00
_cell.angle_gamma   90.00
#
_symmetry.space_group_name_H-M   'P 1'
#
loop_
_entity.id
_entity.type
_entity.pdbx_description
1 polymer ?
#
loop_
_entity_poly.entity_id
_entity_poly.type
_entity_poly.pdbx_seq_one_letter_code
_entity_poly.pdbx_strand_id
1 'polypeptide(L)'
;VWGASLKHLCMSAGSIATYHTDRLPFIYQTLVYYSVWFVLLIDLTSLGLSTGLALRELQAEERWYYTFLGVVTLGIFFIVCFVQIMLGISSEMSHPLGGDTRDLPAFSYVTDTARGSLKLVMAHLDLSSV
;
A
#
# COMPACT_ATOMS: atom_id res chain seq x y z
N VAL A 1 28.68 -11.38 25.66
CA VAL A 1 27.21 -11.39 25.54
C VAL A 1 26.65 -9.99 25.26
N TRP A 2 26.89 -9.01 26.13
CA TRP A 2 26.37 -7.64 25.99
C TRP A 2 26.77 -6.96 24.66
N GLY A 3 28.02 -7.10 24.22
CA GLY A 3 28.47 -6.56 22.93
C GLY A 3 27.83 -7.20 21.68
N ALA A 4 27.44 -8.49 21.76
CA ALA A 4 26.77 -9.17 20.64
C ALA A 4 25.31 -8.70 20.51
N SER A 5 24.62 -8.51 21.63
CA SER A 5 23.26 -7.96 21.67
C SER A 5 23.23 -6.48 21.22
N LEU A 6 24.24 -5.68 21.61
CA LEU A 6 24.34 -4.29 21.19
C LEU A 6 24.64 -4.16 19.69
N LYS A 7 25.51 -5.03 19.15
CA LYS A 7 25.76 -5.14 17.72
C LYS A 7 24.48 -5.52 16.95
N HIS A 8 23.71 -6.47 17.48
CA HIS A 8 22.43 -6.87 16.89
C HIS A 8 21.43 -5.70 16.87
N LEU A 9 21.28 -4.97 17.96
CA LEU A 9 20.45 -3.76 18.05
C LEU A 9 20.88 -2.68 17.05
N CYS A 10 22.19 -2.40 16.92
CA CYS A 10 22.70 -1.45 15.93
C CYS A 10 22.42 -1.90 14.48
N MET A 11 22.57 -3.20 14.18
CA MET A 11 22.27 -3.73 12.84
C MET A 11 20.77 -3.66 12.53
N SER A 12 19.90 -3.96 13.49
CA SER A 12 18.45 -3.81 13.33
C SER A 12 18.02 -2.36 13.13
N ALA A 13 18.58 -1.42 13.91
CA ALA A 13 18.32 0.02 13.75
C ALA A 13 18.83 0.55 12.39
N GLY A 14 20.02 0.10 11.97
CA GLY A 14 20.58 0.45 10.66
C GLY A 14 19.73 -0.05 9.50
N SER A 15 19.19 -1.28 9.60
CA SER A 15 18.28 -1.84 8.59
C SER A 15 16.99 -1.03 8.43
N ILE A 16 16.41 -0.54 9.54
CA ILE A 16 15.22 0.34 9.51
C ILE A 16 15.56 1.69 8.84
N ALA A 17 16.73 2.26 9.15
CA ALA A 17 17.19 3.50 8.54
C ALA A 17 17.38 3.36 7.02
N THR A 18 18.00 2.27 6.55
CA THR A 18 18.16 1.99 5.12
C THR A 18 16.83 1.79 4.40
N TYR A 19 15.85 1.12 5.03
CA TYR A 19 14.52 0.95 4.46
C TYR A 19 13.79 2.30 4.27
N HIS A 20 14.04 3.25 5.18
CA HIS A 20 13.44 4.58 5.08
C HIS A 20 14.10 5.45 4.00
N THR A 21 15.38 5.25 3.70
CA THR A 21 16.12 5.98 2.66
C THR A 21 15.94 5.38 1.27
N ASP A 22 15.95 4.04 1.15
CA ASP A 22 15.82 3.32 -0.12
C ASP A 22 14.34 3.06 -0.45
N ARG A 23 13.59 4.16 -0.62
CA ARG A 23 12.19 4.09 -1.02
C ARG A 23 12.06 3.68 -2.48
N LEU A 24 10.95 3.00 -2.81
CA LEU A 24 10.52 2.81 -4.19
C LEU A 24 10.55 4.17 -4.91
N PRO A 25 11.25 4.27 -6.07
CA PRO A 25 11.34 5.54 -6.77
C PRO A 25 9.94 6.02 -7.13
N PHE A 26 9.64 7.27 -6.79
CA PHE A 26 8.34 7.92 -7.05
C PHE A 26 7.86 7.76 -8.50
N ILE A 27 8.81 7.69 -9.44
CA ILE A 27 8.57 7.47 -10.86
C ILE A 27 7.81 6.16 -11.12
N TYR A 28 8.16 5.05 -10.45
CA TYR A 28 7.49 3.77 -10.66
C TYR A 28 6.04 3.80 -10.19
N GLN A 29 5.79 4.39 -9.02
CA GLN A 29 4.43 4.56 -8.48
C GLN A 29 3.58 5.43 -9.41
N THR A 30 4.15 6.53 -9.88
CA THR A 30 3.48 7.49 -10.76
C THR A 30 3.15 6.88 -12.12
N LEU A 31 4.07 6.12 -12.71
CA LEU A 31 3.89 5.47 -14.02
C LEU A 31 2.80 4.40 -13.97
N VAL A 32 2.77 3.59 -12.90
CA VAL A 32 1.70 2.61 -12.68
C VAL A 32 0.35 3.30 -12.50
N TYR A 33 0.30 4.39 -11.73
CA TYR A 33 -0.94 5.13 -11.52
C TYR A 33 -1.49 5.71 -12.85
N TYR A 34 -0.67 6.41 -13.62
CA TYR A 34 -1.13 7.02 -14.88
C TYR A 34 -1.51 6.00 -15.95
N SER A 35 -0.80 4.87 -16.05
CA SER A 35 -1.12 3.83 -17.03
C SER A 35 -2.49 3.19 -16.78
N VAL A 36 -2.85 2.95 -15.52
CA VAL A 36 -4.16 2.41 -15.13
C VAL A 36 -5.29 3.40 -15.47
N TRP A 37 -5.13 4.68 -15.13
CA TRP A 37 -6.13 5.70 -15.44
C TRP A 37 -6.29 5.95 -16.94
N PHE A 38 -5.19 5.90 -17.69
CA PHE A 38 -5.21 6.07 -19.14
C PHE A 38 -5.99 4.97 -19.85
N VAL A 39 -5.81 3.71 -19.44
CA VAL A 39 -6.60 2.58 -19.96
C VAL A 39 -8.08 2.77 -19.67
N LEU A 40 -8.43 3.16 -18.45
CA LEU A 40 -9.83 3.35 -18.05
C LEU A 40 -10.49 4.52 -18.81
N LEU A 41 -9.74 5.59 -19.09
CA LEU A 41 -10.20 6.71 -19.92
C LEU A 41 -10.51 6.27 -21.36
N ILE A 42 -9.64 5.48 -21.98
CA ILE A 42 -9.84 4.95 -23.34
C ILE A 42 -11.07 4.05 -23.39
N ASP A 43 -11.23 3.18 -22.40
CA ASP A 43 -12.35 2.26 -22.32
C ASP A 43 -13.69 3.00 -22.12
N LEU A 44 -13.74 3.98 -21.22
CA LEU A 44 -14.94 4.81 -21.00
C LEU A 44 -15.29 5.63 -22.23
N THR A 45 -14.30 6.21 -22.92
CA THR A 45 -14.56 6.98 -24.14
C THR A 45 -15.04 6.09 -25.28
N SER A 46 -14.47 4.90 -25.44
CA SER A 46 -14.94 3.87 -26.37
C SER A 46 -16.38 3.47 -26.08
N LEU A 47 -16.72 3.19 -24.82
CA LEU A 47 -18.08 2.86 -24.40
C LEU A 47 -19.05 4.04 -24.60
N GLY A 48 -18.65 5.26 -24.25
CA GLY A 48 -19.46 6.47 -24.43
C GLY A 48 -19.75 6.78 -25.89
N LEU A 49 -18.75 6.66 -26.77
CA LEU A 49 -18.92 6.76 -28.22
C LEU A 49 -19.87 5.69 -28.75
N SER A 50 -19.67 4.45 -28.30
CA SER A 50 -20.46 3.30 -28.75
C SER A 50 -21.94 3.46 -28.34
N THR A 51 -22.22 3.79 -27.09
CA THR A 51 -23.59 4.00 -26.57
C THR A 51 -24.27 5.22 -27.19
N GLY A 52 -23.53 6.30 -27.43
CA GLY A 52 -24.04 7.49 -28.12
C GLY A 52 -24.43 7.23 -29.58
N LEU A 53 -23.71 6.35 -30.27
CA LEU A 53 -24.08 5.89 -31.62
C LEU A 53 -25.27 4.91 -31.56
N ALA A 54 -25.31 4.01 -30.58
CA ALA A 54 -26.41 3.06 -30.37
C ALA A 54 -27.77 3.72 -30.06
N LEU A 55 -27.77 4.87 -29.40
CA LEU A 55 -28.98 5.65 -29.13
C LEU A 55 -29.52 6.37 -30.37
N ARG A 56 -28.71 6.54 -31.42
CA ARG A 56 -29.03 7.44 -32.52
C ARG A 56 -29.79 6.80 -33.68
N GLU A 57 -29.72 5.48 -33.86
CA GLU A 57 -30.57 4.65 -34.73
C GLU A 57 -29.91 3.28 -34.85
N LEU A 58 -30.40 2.26 -34.14
CA LEU A 58 -29.73 0.95 -34.19
C LEU A 58 -30.72 -0.21 -34.37
N GLN A 59 -30.48 -0.98 -35.43
CA GLN A 59 -31.20 -2.21 -35.75
C GLN A 59 -31.00 -3.25 -34.63
N ALA A 60 -31.97 -4.16 -34.47
CA ALA A 60 -31.96 -5.17 -33.41
C ALA A 60 -30.70 -6.06 -33.43
N GLU A 61 -30.06 -6.19 -34.60
CA GLU A 61 -28.85 -6.99 -34.83
C GLU A 61 -27.58 -6.42 -34.21
N GLU A 62 -27.52 -5.15 -33.81
CA GLU A 62 -26.28 -4.60 -33.23
C GLU A 62 -26.31 -4.56 -31.69
N ARG A 63 -27.47 -4.77 -31.05
CA ARG A 63 -27.62 -4.71 -29.58
C ARG A 63 -26.70 -5.68 -28.83
N TRP A 64 -26.43 -6.85 -29.39
CA TRP A 64 -25.56 -7.85 -28.74
C TRP A 64 -24.10 -7.38 -28.69
N TYR A 65 -23.63 -6.63 -29.71
CA TYR A 65 -22.28 -6.11 -29.76
C TYR A 65 -22.05 -5.06 -28.66
N TYR A 66 -22.98 -4.12 -28.48
CA TYR A 66 -22.89 -3.11 -27.41
C TYR A 66 -23.06 -3.73 -26.02
N THR A 67 -23.89 -4.77 -25.89
CA THR A 67 -24.03 -5.52 -24.63
C THR A 67 -22.73 -6.25 -24.28
N PHE A 68 -22.09 -6.89 -25.27
CA PHE A 68 -20.79 -7.52 -25.11
C PHE A 68 -19.70 -6.51 -24.73
N LEU A 69 -19.65 -5.37 -25.42
CA LEU A 69 -18.71 -4.29 -25.11
C LEU A 69 -18.90 -3.75 -23.68
N GLY A 70 -20.16 -3.56 -23.25
CA GLY A 70 -20.47 -3.17 -21.88
C GLY A 70 -20.01 -4.17 -20.82
N VAL A 71 -20.13 -5.48 -21.08
CA VAL A 71 -19.61 -6.53 -20.19
C VAL A 71 -18.09 -6.50 -20.12
N VAL A 72 -17.41 -6.29 -21.24
CA VAL A 72 -15.94 -6.15 -21.28
C VAL A 72 -15.48 -4.94 -20.47
N THR A 73 -16.11 -3.78 -20.66
CA THR A 73 -15.78 -2.57 -19.90
C THR A 73 -16.06 -2.74 -18.40
N LEU A 74 -17.15 -3.42 -18.02
CA LEU A 74 -17.44 -3.75 -16.63
C LEU A 74 -16.35 -4.66 -16.02
N GLY A 75 -15.89 -5.65 -16.78
CA GLY A 75 -14.77 -6.52 -16.38
C GLY A 75 -13.47 -5.75 -16.16
N ILE A 76 -13.12 -4.85 -17.09
CA ILE A 76 -11.94 -4.00 -16.99
C ILE A 76 -12.05 -3.04 -15.80
N PHE A 77 -13.24 -2.49 -15.54
CA PHE A 77 -13.50 -1.68 -14.37
C PHE A 77 -13.18 -2.42 -13.06
N PHE A 78 -13.64 -3.67 -12.91
CA PHE A 78 -13.31 -4.47 -11.72
C PHE A 78 -11.80 -4.74 -11.58
N ILE A 79 -11.11 -5.02 -12.68
CA ILE A 79 -9.65 -5.21 -12.68
C ILE A 79 -8.97 -3.93 -12.22
N VAL A 80 -9.39 -2.76 -12.73
CA VAL A 80 -8.81 -1.47 -12.33
C VAL A 80 -9.09 -1.15 -10.86
N CYS A 81 -10.32 -1.36 -10.38
CA CYS A 81 -10.64 -1.20 -8.95
C CYS A 81 -9.77 -2.11 -8.08
N PHE A 82 -9.59 -3.37 -8.47
CA PHE A 82 -8.72 -4.31 -7.75
C PHE A 82 -7.27 -3.84 -7.73
N VAL A 83 -6.73 -3.43 -8.88
CA VAL A 83 -5.36 -2.89 -8.99
C VAL A 83 -5.19 -1.64 -8.12
N GLN A 84 -6.16 -0.72 -8.13
CA GLN A 84 -6.12 0.49 -7.29
C GLN A 84 -6.14 0.16 -5.79
N ILE A 85 -6.96 -0.80 -5.35
CA ILE A 85 -6.96 -1.26 -3.97
C ILE A 85 -5.59 -1.83 -3.60
N MET A 86 -5.01 -2.68 -4.44
CA MET A 86 -3.69 -3.27 -4.19
C MET A 86 -2.58 -2.22 -4.16
N LEU A 87 -2.64 -1.21 -5.03
CA LEU A 87 -1.72 -0.07 -5.02
C LEU A 87 -1.89 0.78 -3.77
N GLY A 88 -3.12 1.02 -3.32
CA GLY A 88 -3.41 1.71 -2.07
C GLY A 88 -2.82 0.99 -0.86
N ILE A 89 -3.07 -0.33 -0.76
CA ILE A 89 -2.50 -1.17 0.30
C ILE A 89 -0.96 -1.15 0.25
N SER A 90 -0.36 -1.28 -0.93
CA SER A 90 1.09 -1.23 -1.11
C SER A 90 1.68 0.13 -0.68
N SER A 91 1.00 1.22 -1.01
CA SER A 91 1.38 2.58 -0.59
C SER A 91 1.32 2.73 0.93
N GLU A 92 0.25 2.27 1.59
CA GLU A 92 0.15 2.30 3.05
C GLU A 92 1.26 1.44 3.70
N MET A 93 1.47 0.22 3.22
CA MET A 93 2.50 -0.69 3.74
C MET A 93 3.93 -0.21 3.48
N SER A 94 4.15 0.68 2.51
CA SER A 94 5.46 1.27 2.25
C SER A 94 5.93 2.22 3.36
N HIS A 95 4.99 2.72 4.17
CA HIS A 95 5.25 3.66 5.27
C HIS A 95 4.61 3.21 6.59
N PRO A 96 5.06 2.09 7.17
CA PRO A 96 4.42 1.49 8.36
C PRO A 96 4.66 2.27 9.67
N LEU A 97 5.24 3.47 9.59
CA LEU A 97 5.63 4.34 10.71
C LEU A 97 5.12 5.79 10.53
N GLY A 98 4.13 6.01 9.67
CA GLY A 98 3.57 7.34 9.35
C GLY A 98 2.74 7.95 10.48
N GLY A 99 2.20 7.13 11.38
CA GLY A 99 1.31 7.53 12.47
C GLY A 99 -0.17 7.34 12.16
N ASP A 100 -0.51 6.66 11.06
CA ASP A 100 -1.88 6.30 10.73
C ASP A 100 -2.40 5.18 11.66
N THR A 101 -3.73 5.06 11.74
CA THR A 101 -4.39 4.05 12.60
C THR A 101 -4.02 2.60 12.28
N ARG A 102 -3.48 2.35 11.07
CA ARG A 102 -3.04 1.03 10.60
C ARG A 102 -1.53 0.82 10.74
N ASP A 103 -0.80 1.85 11.12
CA ASP A 103 0.66 1.80 11.26
C ASP A 103 1.08 1.08 12.54
N LEU A 104 2.36 0.71 12.59
CA LEU A 104 2.95 0.14 13.79
C LEU A 104 2.91 1.19 14.93
N PRO A 105 2.47 0.81 16.15
CA PRO A 105 2.49 1.70 17.31
C PRO A 105 3.93 1.81 17.86
N ALA A 106 4.83 2.37 17.07
CA ALA A 106 6.27 2.42 17.36
C ALA A 106 6.57 3.11 18.70
N PHE A 107 5.83 4.17 19.04
CA PHE A 107 5.99 4.87 20.31
C PHE A 107 5.62 4.00 21.52
N SER A 108 4.57 3.19 21.40
CA SER A 108 4.18 2.23 22.45
C SER A 108 5.27 1.17 22.64
N TYR A 109 5.82 0.62 21.56
CA TYR A 109 6.92 -0.34 21.66
C TYR A 109 8.17 0.24 22.31
N VAL A 110 8.54 1.48 21.98
CA VAL A 110 9.68 2.16 22.61
C VAL A 110 9.45 2.38 24.11
N THR A 111 8.27 2.89 24.48
CA THR A 111 7.95 3.17 25.88
C THR A 111 7.86 1.91 26.73
N ASP A 112 7.26 0.83 26.21
CA ASP A 112 7.18 -0.45 26.91
C ASP A 112 8.55 -1.12 27.06
N THR A 113 9.39 -1.05 26.02
CA THR A 113 10.75 -1.60 26.06
C THR A 113 11.63 -0.83 27.06
N ALA A 114 11.51 0.50 27.11
CA ALA A 114 12.23 1.32 28.09
C ALA A 114 11.79 0.99 29.51
N ARG A 115 10.48 0.87 29.76
CA ARG A 115 9.94 0.48 31.07
C ARG A 115 10.39 -0.91 31.49
N GLY A 116 10.34 -1.89 30.58
CA GLY A 116 10.78 -3.26 30.85
C GLY A 116 12.26 -3.32 31.20
N SER A 117 13.10 -2.62 30.43
CA SER A 117 14.54 -2.54 30.67
C SER A 117 14.85 -1.90 32.02
N LEU A 118 14.15 -0.81 32.37
CA LEU A 118 14.36 -0.09 33.62
C LEU A 118 13.92 -0.92 34.84
N LYS A 119 12.79 -1.64 34.74
CA LYS A 119 12.36 -2.61 35.76
C LYS A 119 13.39 -3.72 35.98
N LEU A 120 13.97 -4.25 34.91
CA LEU A 120 15.00 -5.30 35.00
C LEU A 120 16.25 -4.80 35.71
N VAL A 121 16.70 -3.58 35.39
CA VAL A 121 17.86 -2.95 36.04
C VAL A 121 17.59 -2.68 37.52
N MET A 122 16.41 -2.17 37.88
CA MET A 122 16.03 -1.95 39.28
C MET A 122 15.98 -3.26 40.06
N ALA A 123 15.39 -4.32 39.50
CA ALA A 123 15.34 -5.63 40.14
C ALA A 123 16.75 -6.23 40.37
N HIS A 124 17.68 -6.01 39.44
CA HIS A 124 19.06 -6.47 39.59
C HIS A 124 19.83 -5.67 40.66
N LEU A 125 19.58 -4.36 40.75
CA LEU A 125 20.17 -3.48 41.78
C LEU A 125 19.67 -3.83 43.19
N ASP A 126 18.37 -4.09 43.36
CA ASP A 126 17.80 -4.51 44.65
C ASP A 126 18.31 -5.89 45.11
N LEU A 127 18.65 -6.79 44.19
CA LEU A 127 19.27 -8.08 44.50
C LEU A 127 20.75 -7.96 44.87
N SER A 128 21.43 -6.87 44.46
CA SER A 128 22.86 -6.65 44.73
C SER A 128 23.13 -5.86 46.02
N SER A 129 22.10 -5.29 46.62
CA SER A 129 22.18 -4.52 47.88
C SER A 129 21.90 -5.36 49.13
N VAL A 130 21.63 -6.67 48.96
CA VAL A 130 21.47 -7.71 49.99
C VAL A 130 22.70 -8.62 49.99
#